data_AF-A0A2T3HWC3-F1
#
_entry.id   AF-A0A2T3HWC3-F1
#
_cell.length_a   1.000
_cell.length_b   1.000
_cell.length_c   1.000
_cell.angle_alpha   90.00
_cell.angle_beta   90.00
_cell.angle_gamma   90.00
#
_symmetry.space_group_name_H-M   'P 1'
#
loop_
_entity.id
_entity.type
_entity.pdbx_description
1 polymer ?
#
loop_
_entity_poly.entity_id
_entity_poly.type
_entity_poly.pdbx_seq_one_letter_code
_entity_poly.pdbx_strand_id
1 'polypeptide(L)'
;MPQKKTPKRLAQYINAAIVRSPKLQTEISKEAGYSTSNNLTMIKQGKSRVALNKIESLANALNLCPVTLMNLALEEYEPAIFEFIQKKSTLLSANEQAIIAIYRMYAGTKEPTLSESTTDRLKQLFLELDASLPKRESVE
;
A
#
# COMPACT_ATOMS: atom_id res chain seq x y z
N MET A 1 20.53 -16.13 19.09
CA MET A 1 20.71 -14.94 18.22
C MET A 1 19.62 -13.94 18.57
N PRO A 2 19.94 -12.66 18.87
CA PRO A 2 18.91 -11.69 19.18
C PRO A 2 18.13 -11.36 17.89
N GLN A 3 16.83 -11.60 17.88
CA GLN A 3 15.97 -11.20 16.78
C GLN A 3 15.97 -9.67 16.71
N LYS A 4 16.47 -9.12 15.60
CA LYS A 4 16.41 -7.69 15.28
C LYS A 4 14.95 -7.27 15.39
N LYS A 5 14.60 -6.42 16.36
CA LYS A 5 13.23 -5.88 16.51
C LYS A 5 12.97 -4.97 15.31
N THR A 6 12.35 -5.51 14.27
CA THR A 6 11.86 -4.75 13.12
C THR A 6 10.93 -3.65 13.65
N PRO A 7 11.09 -2.38 13.23
CA PRO A 7 10.15 -1.34 13.60
C PRO A 7 8.75 -1.75 13.11
N LYS A 8 7.75 -1.71 13.99
CA LYS A 8 6.37 -2.13 13.75
C LYS A 8 5.63 -1.15 12.83
N ARG A 9 6.13 -0.96 11.61
CA ARG A 9 5.64 0.01 10.63
C ARG A 9 4.17 -0.22 10.34
N LEU A 10 3.76 -1.48 10.21
CA LEU A 10 2.35 -1.82 10.00
C LEU A 10 1.48 -1.40 11.19
N ALA A 11 1.90 -1.69 12.43
CA ALA A 11 1.13 -1.33 13.62
C ALA A 11 1.00 0.19 13.78
N GLN A 12 2.08 0.94 13.50
CA GLN A 12 2.07 2.40 13.52
C GLN A 12 1.14 2.97 12.45
N TYR A 13 1.18 2.41 11.24
CA TYR A 13 0.31 2.80 10.14
C TYR A 13 -1.17 2.58 10.47
N ILE A 14 -1.50 1.41 11.01
CA ILE A 14 -2.85 1.08 11.49
C ILE A 14 -3.27 2.01 12.64
N ASN A 15 -2.39 2.27 13.60
CA ASN A 15 -2.69 3.17 14.73
C ASN A 15 -3.00 4.59 14.24
N ALA A 16 -2.22 5.12 13.32
CA ALA A 16 -2.46 6.43 12.73
C ALA A 16 -3.80 6.48 11.97
N ALA A 17 -4.16 5.40 11.26
CA ALA A 17 -5.45 5.30 10.59
C ALA A 17 -6.63 5.23 11.57
N ILE A 18 -6.50 4.47 12.67
CA ILE A 18 -7.50 4.40 13.74
C ILE A 18 -7.71 5.78 14.36
N VAL A 19 -6.64 6.52 14.66
CA VAL A 19 -6.73 7.86 15.29
C VAL A 19 -7.42 8.87 14.38
N ARG A 20 -7.23 8.77 13.06
CA ARG A 20 -7.89 9.65 12.08
C ARG A 20 -9.31 9.22 11.72
N SER A 21 -9.71 8.01 12.08
CA SER A 21 -11.04 7.49 11.76
C SER A 21 -12.09 8.17 12.62
N PRO A 22 -13.25 8.57 12.05
CA PRO A 22 -14.39 9.02 12.84
C PRO A 22 -15.10 7.86 13.58
N LYS A 23 -14.75 6.60 13.26
CA LYS A 23 -15.38 5.40 13.82
C LYS A 23 -14.75 5.00 15.15
N LEU A 24 -15.55 4.43 16.04
CA LEU A 24 -15.07 3.79 17.26
C LEU A 24 -14.27 2.52 16.92
N GLN A 25 -13.31 2.17 17.77
CA GLN A 25 -12.50 0.94 17.60
C GLN A 25 -13.35 -0.34 17.61
N THR A 26 -14.47 -0.34 18.34
CA THR A 26 -15.43 -1.46 18.38
C THR A 26 -16.14 -1.62 17.04
N GLU A 27 -16.51 -0.52 16.39
CA GLU A 27 -17.12 -0.52 15.05
C GLU A 27 -16.13 -1.03 14.01
N ILE A 28 -14.91 -0.49 14.02
CA ILE A 28 -13.82 -0.93 13.13
C ILE A 28 -13.55 -2.43 13.32
N SER A 29 -13.52 -2.91 14.57
CA SER A 29 -13.28 -4.33 14.87
C SER A 29 -14.38 -5.22 14.30
N LYS A 30 -15.65 -4.80 14.45
CA LYS A 30 -16.80 -5.52 13.93
C LYS A 30 -16.79 -5.56 12.40
N GLU A 31 -16.55 -4.43 11.74
CA GLU A 31 -16.46 -4.33 10.28
C GLU A 31 -15.30 -5.16 9.70
N ALA A 32 -14.14 -5.15 10.39
CA ALA A 32 -13.00 -5.98 10.02
C ALA A 32 -13.21 -7.49 10.33
N GLY A 33 -14.34 -7.85 10.92
CA GLY A 33 -14.71 -9.23 11.23
C GLY A 33 -13.88 -9.84 12.35
N TYR A 34 -13.48 -9.04 13.35
CA TYR A 34 -12.92 -9.53 14.61
C TYR A 34 -14.03 -9.79 15.62
N SER A 35 -13.96 -10.95 16.28
CA SER A 35 -14.93 -11.36 17.31
C SER A 35 -14.84 -10.50 18.58
N THR A 36 -13.66 -9.94 18.87
CA THR A 36 -13.44 -9.08 20.05
C THR A 36 -12.67 -7.82 19.68
N SER A 37 -13.02 -6.70 20.33
CA SER A 37 -12.36 -5.40 20.16
C SER A 37 -10.91 -5.39 20.66
N ASN A 38 -10.54 -6.35 21.52
CA ASN A 38 -9.19 -6.47 22.06
C ASN A 38 -8.15 -6.78 20.96
N ASN A 39 -8.55 -7.48 19.90
CA ASN A 39 -7.68 -7.79 18.77
C ASN A 39 -7.10 -6.52 18.14
N LEU A 40 -7.95 -5.52 17.88
CA LEU A 40 -7.51 -4.26 17.28
C LEU A 40 -6.56 -3.47 18.20
N THR A 41 -6.78 -3.53 19.52
CA THR A 41 -5.88 -2.93 20.51
C THR A 41 -4.51 -3.60 20.52
N MET A 42 -4.46 -4.94 20.45
CA MET A 42 -3.21 -5.68 20.38
C MET A 42 -2.48 -5.43 19.06
N ILE A 43 -3.21 -5.33 17.95
CA ILE A 43 -2.66 -5.03 16.61
C ILE A 43 -2.04 -3.63 16.56
N LYS A 44 -2.74 -2.58 17.02
CA LYS A 44 -2.21 -1.20 16.95
C LYS A 44 -0.98 -0.97 17.85
N GLN A 45 -0.86 -1.76 18.92
CA GLN A 45 0.35 -1.80 19.77
C GLN A 45 1.47 -2.70 19.18
N GLY A 46 1.17 -3.38 18.06
CA GLY A 46 1.98 -4.41 17.42
C GLY A 46 2.31 -5.59 18.32
N LYS A 47 1.46 -5.86 19.32
CA LYS A 47 1.58 -7.07 20.17
C LYS A 47 1.00 -8.30 19.48
N SER A 48 0.18 -8.11 18.44
CA SER A 48 -0.33 -9.17 17.57
C SER A 48 -0.15 -8.80 16.11
N ARG A 49 0.08 -9.81 15.27
CA ARG A 49 0.04 -9.67 13.81
C ARG A 49 -1.41 -9.60 13.33
N VAL A 50 -1.64 -8.84 12.27
CA VAL A 50 -2.86 -8.94 11.45
C VAL A 50 -2.76 -10.21 10.63
N ALA A 51 -3.79 -11.06 10.65
CA ALA A 51 -3.86 -12.21 9.77
C ALA A 51 -3.97 -11.74 8.30
N LEU A 52 -3.17 -12.31 7.38
CA LEU A 52 -3.11 -11.85 5.99
C LEU A 52 -4.48 -11.89 5.29
N ASN A 53 -5.30 -12.91 5.58
CA ASN A 53 -6.68 -13.03 5.08
C ASN A 53 -7.67 -12.00 5.65
N LYS A 54 -7.29 -11.24 6.68
CA LYS A 54 -8.10 -10.16 7.28
C LYS A 54 -7.66 -8.77 6.83
N ILE A 55 -6.58 -8.66 6.05
CA ILE A 55 -6.04 -7.38 5.61
C ILE A 55 -7.06 -6.59 4.79
N GLU A 56 -7.75 -7.25 3.86
CA GLU A 56 -8.75 -6.57 3.03
C GLU A 56 -9.91 -6.01 3.85
N SER A 57 -10.51 -6.82 4.73
CA SER A 57 -11.59 -6.36 5.62
C SER A 57 -11.13 -5.23 6.55
N LEU A 58 -9.92 -5.31 7.09
CA LEU A 58 -9.38 -4.26 7.97
C LEU A 58 -9.08 -2.96 7.21
N ALA A 59 -8.53 -3.06 5.99
CA ALA A 59 -8.26 -1.90 5.14
C ALA A 59 -9.57 -1.19 4.79
N ASN A 60 -10.61 -1.93 4.40
CA ASN A 60 -11.93 -1.38 4.11
C ASN A 60 -12.55 -0.70 5.33
N ALA A 61 -12.48 -1.34 6.51
CA ALA A 61 -13.00 -0.76 7.76
C ALA A 61 -12.33 0.58 8.11
N LEU A 62 -11.03 0.72 7.78
CA LEU A 62 -10.20 1.91 8.03
C LEU A 62 -10.15 2.88 6.84
N ASN A 63 -10.84 2.62 5.73
CA ASN A 63 -10.76 3.38 4.48
C ASN A 63 -9.31 3.53 3.95
N LEU A 64 -8.53 2.45 4.02
CA LEU A 64 -7.16 2.37 3.51
C LEU A 64 -7.11 1.55 2.23
N CYS A 65 -6.08 1.77 1.41
CA CYS A 65 -5.76 0.88 0.29
C CYS A 65 -5.34 -0.53 0.80
N PRO A 66 -6.06 -1.62 0.45
CA PRO A 66 -5.72 -2.98 0.88
C PRO A 66 -4.35 -3.44 0.40
N VAL A 67 -3.96 -3.07 -0.83
CA VAL A 67 -2.65 -3.44 -1.41
C VAL A 67 -1.50 -2.83 -0.61
N THR A 68 -1.65 -1.56 -0.20
CA THR A 68 -0.65 -0.88 0.64
C THR A 68 -0.49 -1.59 1.98
N LEU A 69 -1.61 -1.98 2.60
CA LEU A 69 -1.60 -2.67 3.89
C LEU A 69 -1.01 -4.09 3.77
N MET A 70 -1.31 -4.80 2.68
CA MET A 70 -0.72 -6.11 2.37
C MET A 70 0.79 -6.02 2.16
N ASN A 71 1.27 -5.02 1.40
CA ASN A 71 2.69 -4.81 1.18
C ASN A 71 3.45 -4.58 2.48
N LEU A 72 2.94 -3.71 3.36
CA LEU A 72 3.53 -3.47 4.67
C LEU A 72 3.56 -4.75 5.53
N ALA A 73 2.49 -5.55 5.47
CA ALA A 73 2.43 -6.81 6.21
C ALA A 73 3.41 -7.85 5.68
N LEU A 74 3.52 -8.01 4.36
CA LEU A 74 4.46 -8.96 3.75
C LEU A 74 5.91 -8.52 3.94
N GLU A 75 6.21 -7.22 3.81
CA GLU A 75 7.55 -6.66 4.09
C GLU A 75 7.98 -6.98 5.53
N GLU A 76 7.06 -6.86 6.50
CA GLU A 76 7.37 -7.06 7.92
C GLU A 76 7.36 -8.55 8.33
N TYR A 77 6.43 -9.35 7.79
CA TYR A 77 6.24 -10.75 8.22
C TYR A 77 7.08 -11.74 7.42
N GLU A 78 7.17 -11.54 6.11
CA GLU A 78 7.75 -12.48 5.15
C GLU A 78 8.60 -11.75 4.09
N PRO A 79 9.71 -11.09 4.49
CA PRO A 79 10.49 -10.22 3.61
C PRO A 79 11.03 -10.95 2.38
N ALA A 80 11.37 -12.24 2.48
CA ALA A 80 11.83 -13.03 1.34
C ALA A 80 10.73 -13.24 0.29
N ILE A 81 9.49 -13.50 0.72
CA ILE A 81 8.32 -13.63 -0.17
C ILE A 81 8.02 -12.27 -0.80
N PHE A 82 8.04 -11.21 0.00
CA PHE A 82 7.81 -9.85 -0.48
C PHE A 82 8.83 -9.43 -1.54
N GLU A 83 10.13 -9.68 -1.31
CA GLU A 83 11.18 -9.42 -2.30
C GLU A 83 11.01 -10.25 -3.57
N PHE A 84 10.65 -11.53 -3.45
CA PHE A 84 10.40 -12.39 -4.59
C PHE A 84 9.24 -11.86 -5.44
N ILE A 85 8.12 -11.50 -4.78
CA ILE A 85 6.96 -10.92 -5.44
C ILE A 85 7.35 -9.62 -6.13
N GLN A 86 8.05 -8.69 -5.46
CA GLN A 86 8.49 -7.46 -6.10
C GLN A 86 9.36 -7.72 -7.32
N LYS A 87 10.43 -8.53 -7.18
CA LYS A 87 11.37 -8.83 -8.27
C LYS A 87 10.70 -9.51 -9.47
N LYS A 88 9.63 -10.28 -9.24
CA LYS A 88 8.92 -11.01 -10.30
C LYS A 88 7.68 -10.29 -10.83
N SER A 89 7.05 -9.43 -10.03
CA SER A 89 5.87 -8.66 -10.46
C SER A 89 6.26 -7.38 -11.19
N THR A 90 7.47 -6.84 -10.98
CA THR A 90 7.96 -5.69 -11.72
C THR A 90 8.65 -6.13 -13.01
N LEU A 91 7.86 -6.48 -14.03
CA LEU A 91 8.28 -6.39 -15.44
C LEU A 91 8.28 -4.94 -15.95
N LEU A 92 8.44 -3.98 -15.02
CA LEU A 92 8.38 -2.56 -15.29
C LEU A 92 9.80 -2.07 -15.58
N SER A 93 9.94 -1.34 -16.68
CA SER A 93 11.13 -0.56 -16.99
C SER A 93 11.47 0.44 -15.88
N ALA A 94 12.72 0.91 -15.84
CA ALA A 94 13.17 1.86 -14.82
C ALA A 94 12.32 3.15 -14.79
N ASN A 95 11.85 3.61 -15.95
CA ASN A 95 10.97 4.77 -16.04
C ASN A 95 9.59 4.50 -15.45
N GLU A 96 8.97 3.36 -15.74
CA GLU A 96 7.68 2.97 -15.16
C GLU A 96 7.77 2.86 -13.63
N GLN A 97 8.88 2.32 -13.11
CA GLN A 97 9.14 2.27 -11.67
C GLN A 97 9.21 3.67 -11.04
N ALA A 98 9.91 4.61 -11.68
CA ALA A 98 10.01 5.99 -11.22
C ALA A 98 8.64 6.70 -11.20
N ILE A 99 7.83 6.51 -12.25
CA ILE A 99 6.48 7.06 -12.34
C ILE A 99 5.59 6.53 -11.21
N ILE A 100 5.61 5.22 -10.98
CA ILE A 100 4.83 4.59 -9.90
C ILE A 100 5.32 5.04 -8.53
N ALA A 101 6.63 5.24 -8.34
CA ALA A 101 7.19 5.76 -7.09
C ALA A 101 6.69 7.18 -6.80
N ILE A 102 6.71 8.07 -7.80
CA ILE A 102 6.16 9.43 -7.70
C ILE A 102 4.68 9.37 -7.34
N TYR A 103 3.89 8.58 -8.06
CA TYR A 103 2.47 8.40 -7.77
C TYR A 103 2.22 7.96 -6.32
N ARG A 104 2.97 6.96 -5.83
CA ARG A 104 2.84 6.44 -4.46
C ARG A 104 3.23 7.46 -3.39
N MET A 105 4.21 8.31 -3.65
CA MET A 105 4.59 9.39 -2.72
C MET A 105 3.43 10.38 -2.51
N TYR A 106 2.68 10.70 -3.56
CA TYR A 106 1.57 11.67 -3.50
C TYR A 106 0.23 11.04 -3.10
N ALA A 107 -0.04 9.78 -3.47
CA ALA A 107 -1.31 9.11 -3.21
C ALA A 107 -1.59 8.83 -1.71
N GLY A 108 -0.57 8.81 -0.85
CA GLY A 108 -0.76 8.66 0.59
C GLY A 108 -1.56 7.39 0.98
N THR A 109 -2.53 7.54 1.89
CA THR A 109 -3.30 6.40 2.47
C THR A 109 -4.56 6.02 1.72
N LYS A 110 -5.03 6.86 0.79
CA LYS A 110 -6.32 6.72 0.12
C LYS A 110 -6.08 6.67 -1.38
N GLU A 111 -6.44 5.55 -2.00
CA GLU A 111 -6.22 5.33 -3.42
C GLU A 111 -7.02 6.36 -4.23
N PRO A 112 -6.36 7.28 -4.98
CA PRO A 112 -7.07 8.31 -5.72
C PRO A 112 -7.82 7.67 -6.89
N THR A 113 -9.11 7.94 -6.98
CA THR A 113 -9.93 7.56 -8.13
C THR A 113 -9.53 8.40 -9.34
N LEU A 114 -9.16 7.74 -10.44
CA LEU A 114 -8.91 8.41 -11.71
C LEU A 114 -10.24 8.88 -12.31
N SER A 115 -10.51 10.18 -12.27
CA SER A 115 -11.59 10.78 -13.06
C SER A 115 -11.24 10.76 -14.56
N GLU A 116 -12.25 10.89 -15.44
CA GLU A 116 -12.00 11.05 -16.89
C GLU A 116 -11.04 12.21 -17.16
N SER A 117 -11.25 13.36 -16.52
CA SER A 117 -10.38 14.54 -16.66
C SER A 117 -8.94 14.33 -16.19
N THR A 118 -8.72 13.50 -15.16
CA THR A 118 -7.37 13.17 -14.66
C THR A 118 -6.69 12.17 -15.60
N THR A 119 -7.47 11.24 -16.15
CA THR A 119 -7.00 10.25 -17.13
C THR A 119 -6.51 10.95 -18.39
N ASP A 120 -7.25 11.94 -18.89
CA ASP A 120 -6.85 12.68 -20.10
C ASP A 120 -5.63 13.56 -19.86
N ARG A 121 -5.48 14.14 -18.67
CA ARG A 121 -4.24 14.85 -18.28
C ARG A 121 -3.05 13.91 -18.21
N LEU A 122 -3.22 12.70 -17.65
CA LEU A 122 -2.14 11.71 -17.63
C LEU A 122 -1.74 11.27 -19.03
N LYS A 123 -2.70 11.04 -19.93
CA LYS A 123 -2.42 10.72 -21.34
C LYS A 123 -1.61 11.83 -22.02
N GLN A 124 -2.00 13.10 -21.84
CA GLN A 124 -1.26 14.24 -22.39
C GLN A 124 0.18 14.29 -21.85
N LEU A 125 0.34 14.10 -20.55
CA LEU A 125 1.65 14.12 -19.89
C LEU A 125 2.56 12.98 -20.40
N PHE A 126 1.99 11.79 -20.65
CA PHE A 126 2.74 10.68 -21.27
C PHE A 126 3.04 10.92 -22.75
N LEU A 127 2.17 11.60 -23.50
CA LEU A 127 2.45 12.01 -24.88
C LEU A 127 3.60 13.03 -24.95
N GLU A 128 3.64 14.00 -24.04
CA GLU A 128 4.74 14.96 -23.92
C GLU A 128 6.06 14.28 -23.55
N LEU A 129 6.01 13.30 -22.63
CA LEU A 129 7.15 12.45 -22.26
C LEU A 129 7.66 11.67 -23.48
N ASP A 130 6.79 11.06 -24.28
CA ASP A 130 7.19 10.34 -25.50
C ASP A 130 7.79 11.28 -26.55
N ALA A 131 7.20 12.46 -26.75
CA ALA A 131 7.72 13.48 -27.66
C ALA A 131 9.10 14.05 -27.23
N SER A 132 9.43 13.95 -25.93
CA SER A 132 10.72 14.36 -25.37
C SER A 132 11.82 13.28 -25.48
N LEU A 133 11.46 12.04 -25.83
CA LEU A 133 12.43 10.97 -26.05
C LEU A 133 13.07 11.14 -27.44
N PRO A 134 14.40 10.92 -27.58
CA PRO A 134 15.03 10.89 -28.88
C PRO A 134 14.34 9.81 -29.74
N LYS A 135 13.93 10.18 -30.96
CA LYS A 135 13.36 9.24 -31.93
C LYS A 135 14.26 8.01 -31.97
N ARG A 136 13.71 6.82 -31.69
CA ARG A 136 14.45 5.57 -31.81
C ARG A 136 14.99 5.51 -33.23
N GLU A 137 16.30 5.67 -33.39
CA GLU A 137 16.95 5.37 -34.66
C GLU A 137 16.63 3.91 -34.97
N SER A 138 15.93 3.70 -36.08
CA SER A 138 15.68 2.39 -36.65
C SER A 138 17.04 1.76 -36.96
N VAL A 139 17.45 0.83 -36.12
CA VAL A 139 18.57 -0.06 -36.44
C VAL A 139 18.05 -1.01 -37.52
N GLU A 140 18.49 -0.77 -38.76
CA GLU A 140 18.36 -1.68 -39.91
C GLU A 140 19.10 -3.00 -39.67
#